data_AF-A0A0P0LFT9-F1
#
_entry.id   AF-A0A0P0LFT9-F1
#
_cell.length_a   1.000
_cell.length_b   1.000
_cell.length_c   1.000
_cell.angle_alpha   90.00
_cell.angle_beta   90.00
_cell.angle_gamma   90.00
#
_symmetry.space_group_name_H-M   'P 1'
#
loop_
_entity.id
_entity.type
_entity.pdbx_description
1 polymer ?
#
loop_
_entity_poly.entity_id
_entity_poly.type
_entity_poly.pdbx_seq_one_letter_code
_entity_poly.pdbx_strand_id
1 'polypeptide(L)'
;MIKLLDVKTIAAHQLEMTFSDHTQGVFDGARYLADRKGPLLEALRDPAYFSRCFVDAGALCWPNGLELSAARLYELSLAVKAAA
;
A
#
# COMPACT_ATOMS: atom_id res chain seq x y z
N MET A 1 -6.07 15.86 -5.95
CA MET A 1 -6.35 14.43 -5.68
C MET A 1 -5.09 13.67 -6.00
N ILE A 2 -4.48 13.00 -5.03
CA ILE A 2 -3.27 12.19 -5.23
C ILE A 2 -3.65 10.79 -5.69
N LYS A 3 -2.87 10.20 -6.59
CA LYS A 3 -3.05 8.82 -7.09
C LYS A 3 -1.80 8.01 -6.79
N LEU A 4 -1.97 6.73 -6.52
CA LEU A 4 -0.89 5.75 -6.52
C LEU A 4 -0.61 5.39 -7.98
N LEU A 5 0.65 5.51 -8.40
CA LEU A 5 1.07 5.22 -9.77
C LEU A 5 1.69 3.83 -9.89
N ASP A 6 2.49 3.46 -8.90
CA ASP A 6 3.21 2.19 -8.89
C ASP A 6 3.36 1.65 -7.47
N VAL A 7 3.47 0.32 -7.36
CA VAL A 7 3.70 -0.38 -6.11
C VAL A 7 4.62 -1.57 -6.31
N LYS A 8 5.59 -1.72 -5.41
CA LYS A 8 6.54 -2.83 -5.41
C LYS A 8 6.65 -3.44 -4.02
N THR A 9 6.53 -4.76 -3.93
CA THR A 9 6.83 -5.46 -2.67
C THR A 9 8.35 -5.51 -2.48
N ILE A 10 8.83 -5.00 -1.36
CA ILE A 10 10.27 -4.93 -1.04
C ILE A 10 10.67 -5.85 0.13
N ALA A 11 9.72 -6.21 1.00
CA ALA A 11 9.88 -7.21 2.05
C ALA A 11 8.50 -7.76 2.47
N ALA A 12 8.47 -8.70 3.41
CA ALA A 12 7.22 -9.22 3.95
C ALA A 12 6.35 -8.08 4.51
N HIS A 13 5.17 -7.90 3.92
CA HIS A 13 4.23 -6.82 4.23
C HIS A 13 4.76 -5.38 4.03
N GLN A 14 5.86 -5.18 3.30
CA GLN A 14 6.38 -3.84 3.01
C GLN A 14 6.30 -3.53 1.52
N LEU A 15 5.71 -2.37 1.22
CA LEU A 15 5.53 -1.89 -0.14
C LEU A 15 6.25 -0.55 -0.33
N GLU A 16 7.04 -0.45 -1.38
CA GLU A 16 7.48 0.82 -1.94
C GLU A 16 6.41 1.33 -2.91
N MET A 17 6.09 2.61 -2.80
CA MET A 17 4.99 3.25 -3.52
C MET A 17 5.47 4.53 -4.19
N THR A 18 4.98 4.78 -5.41
CA THR A 18 5.19 6.05 -6.12
C THR A 18 3.85 6.74 -6.34
N PHE A 19 3.76 8.01 -5.98
CA PHE A 19 2.54 8.80 -6.10
C PHE A 19 2.60 9.82 -7.25
N SER A 20 1.43 10.32 -7.64
CA SER A 20 1.26 11.26 -8.74
C SER A 20 1.88 12.65 -8.52
N ASP A 21 2.27 12.98 -7.30
CA ASP A 21 2.96 14.23 -6.95
C ASP A 21 4.50 14.07 -6.89
N HIS A 22 5.01 12.96 -7.44
CA HIS A 22 6.43 12.58 -7.45
C HIS A 22 7.01 12.25 -6.07
N THR A 23 6.16 12.07 -5.06
CA THR A 23 6.62 11.50 -3.79
C THR A 23 6.74 9.99 -3.87
N GLN A 24 7.66 9.46 -3.07
CA GLN A 24 7.81 8.05 -2.83
C GLN A 24 7.63 7.77 -1.35
N GLY A 25 7.10 6.59 -1.01
CA GLY A 25 6.88 6.22 0.37
C GLY A 25 6.94 4.72 0.57
N VAL A 26 7.32 4.32 1.79
CA VAL A 26 7.25 2.92 2.21
C VAL A 26 6.02 2.74 3.10
N PHE A 27 5.17 1.78 2.74
CA PHE A 27 4.03 1.33 3.53
C PHE A 27 4.36 0.05 4.28
N ASP A 28 4.21 0.09 5.60
CA ASP A 28 4.33 -1.07 6.48
C ASP A 28 2.93 -1.66 6.77
N GLY A 29 2.62 -2.71 6.01
CA GLY A 29 1.38 -3.47 6.13
C GLY A 29 1.28 -4.24 7.45
N ALA A 30 2.39 -4.71 8.01
CA ALA A 30 2.36 -5.42 9.30
C ALA A 30 1.95 -4.48 10.43
N ARG A 31 2.52 -3.26 10.45
CA ARG A 31 2.10 -2.20 11.37
C ARG A 31 0.65 -1.77 11.13
N TYR A 32 0.21 -1.70 9.87
CA TYR A 32 -1.18 -1.39 9.56
C TYR A 32 -2.15 -2.47 10.07
N LEU A 33 -1.77 -3.75 10.05
CA LEU A 33 -2.63 -4.87 10.44
C LEU A 33 -2.58 -5.20 11.95
N ALA A 34 -1.63 -4.66 12.71
CA ALA A 34 -1.41 -4.99 14.12
C ALA A 34 -2.67 -4.80 14.99
N ASP A 35 -3.31 -3.63 14.87
CA ASP A 35 -4.48 -3.25 15.67
C ASP A 35 -5.79 -3.33 14.88
N ARG A 36 -5.78 -3.91 13.68
CA ARG A 36 -6.94 -3.98 12.78
C ARG A 36 -7.37 -5.43 12.56
N LYS A 37 -8.69 -5.62 12.54
CA LYS A 37 -9.32 -6.94 12.31
C LYS A 37 -10.48 -6.78 11.34
N GLY A 38 -10.72 -7.82 10.56
CA GLY A 38 -11.83 -7.88 9.61
C GLY A 38 -11.59 -8.94 8.55
N PRO A 39 -12.65 -9.53 7.98
CA PRO A 39 -12.53 -10.69 7.10
C PRO A 39 -11.63 -10.44 5.87
N LEU A 40 -11.63 -9.22 5.33
CA LEU A 40 -10.75 -8.85 4.22
C LEU A 40 -9.28 -8.67 4.64
N LEU A 41 -9.03 -8.24 5.88
CA LEU A 41 -7.67 -7.99 6.39
C LEU A 41 -6.97 -9.28 6.83
N GLU A 42 -7.71 -10.33 7.18
CA GLU A 42 -7.11 -11.60 7.60
C GLU A 42 -6.29 -12.25 6.47
N ALA A 43 -6.75 -12.17 5.22
CA ALA A 43 -5.99 -12.66 4.07
C ALA A 43 -4.65 -11.92 3.90
N LEU A 44 -4.59 -10.64 4.29
CA LEU A 44 -3.39 -9.81 4.18
C LEU A 44 -2.34 -10.13 5.25
N ARG A 45 -2.61 -11.01 6.23
CA ARG A 45 -1.61 -11.46 7.21
C ARG A 45 -0.61 -12.48 6.64
N ASP A 46 -0.96 -13.11 5.52
CA ASP A 46 -0.04 -13.95 4.77
C ASP A 46 0.80 -13.06 3.82
N PRO A 47 2.14 -13.02 3.97
CA PRO A 47 3.01 -12.24 3.10
C PRO A 47 2.83 -12.56 1.61
N ALA A 48 2.58 -13.84 1.26
CA ALA A 48 2.43 -14.27 -0.13
C ALA A 48 1.10 -13.80 -0.73
N TYR A 49 0.05 -13.71 0.09
CA TYR A 49 -1.21 -13.10 -0.34
C TYR A 49 -1.06 -11.58 -0.43
N PHE A 50 -0.42 -10.96 0.56
CA PHE A 50 -0.21 -9.52 0.61
C PHE A 50 0.56 -9.00 -0.61
N SER A 51 1.56 -9.73 -1.09
CA SER A 51 2.36 -9.34 -2.27
C SER A 51 1.59 -9.41 -3.59
N ARG A 52 0.35 -9.91 -3.60
CA ARG A 52 -0.54 -9.92 -4.78
C ARG A 52 -1.26 -8.59 -4.97
N CYS A 53 -0.86 -7.54 -4.23
CA CYS A 53 -1.41 -6.22 -4.39
C CYS A 53 -1.14 -5.66 -5.80
N PHE A 54 -2.03 -4.80 -6.27
CA PHE A 54 -1.90 -4.13 -7.56
C PHE A 54 -2.49 -2.72 -7.48
N VAL A 55 -2.10 -1.87 -8.42
CA VAL A 55 -2.71 -0.54 -8.58
C VAL A 55 -3.92 -0.65 -9.50
N ASP A 56 -5.07 -0.17 -9.05
CA ASP A 56 -6.26 -0.02 -9.89
C ASP A 56 -6.95 1.32 -9.61
N ALA A 57 -7.35 2.02 -10.67
CA ALA A 57 -7.91 3.37 -10.61
C ALA A 57 -7.14 4.39 -9.73
N GLY A 58 -5.84 4.17 -9.49
CA GLY A 58 -4.99 5.00 -8.64
C GLY A 58 -5.07 4.69 -7.14
N ALA A 59 -5.65 3.55 -6.75
CA ALA A 59 -5.67 3.00 -5.40
C ALA A 59 -4.86 1.71 -5.32
N LEU A 60 -4.51 1.28 -4.10
CA LEU A 60 -3.89 -0.02 -3.85
C LEU A 60 -4.98 -1.06 -3.58
N CYS A 61 -4.99 -2.13 -4.36
CA CYS A 61 -6.04 -3.15 -4.32
C CYS A 61 -5.45 -4.55 -4.09
N TRP A 62 -6.27 -5.45 -3.54
CA TRP A 62 -5.98 -6.88 -3.42
C TRP A 62 -7.06 -7.73 -4.10
N PRO A 63 -6.76 -9.00 -4.46
CA PRO A 63 -7.70 -9.88 -5.18
C PRO A 63 -9.03 -10.18 -4.48
N ASN A 64 -9.14 -9.92 -3.17
CA ASN A 64 -10.37 -10.07 -2.40
C ASN A 64 -11.24 -8.79 -2.41
N GLY A 65 -10.90 -7.78 -3.21
CA GLY A 65 -11.66 -6.54 -3.32
C GLY A 65 -11.38 -5.54 -2.20
N LEU A 66 -10.40 -5.79 -1.34
CA LEU A 66 -9.92 -4.76 -0.41
C LEU A 66 -9.15 -3.68 -1.19
N GLU A 67 -9.47 -2.43 -0.91
CA GLU A 67 -8.75 -1.28 -1.47
C GLU A 67 -8.31 -0.29 -0.37
N LEU A 68 -7.20 0.40 -0.63
CA LEU A 68 -6.73 1.55 0.14
C LEU A 68 -6.50 2.72 -0.81
N SER A 69 -7.13 3.86 -0.50
CA SER A 69 -6.98 5.07 -1.30
C SER A 69 -5.54 5.61 -1.24
N ALA A 70 -5.07 6.21 -2.33
CA ALA A 70 -3.75 6.83 -2.37
C ALA A 70 -3.54 7.92 -1.32
N ALA A 71 -4.59 8.71 -1.02
CA ALA A 71 -4.52 9.71 0.05
C ALA A 71 -4.23 9.05 1.41
N ARG A 72 -4.89 7.92 1.70
CA ARG A 72 -4.66 7.19 2.94
C ARG A 72 -3.28 6.55 3.00
N LEU A 73 -2.80 6.00 1.88
CA LEU A 73 -1.45 5.44 1.79
C LEU A 73 -0.38 6.50 1.96
N TYR A 74 -0.59 7.70 1.41
CA TYR A 74 0.32 8.82 1.58
C TYR A 74 0.50 9.18 3.06
N GLU A 75 -0.60 9.26 3.83
CA GLU A 75 -0.57 9.49 5.29
C GLU A 75 0.11 8.37 6.08
N LEU A 76 -0.06 7.12 5.65
CA LEU A 76 0.46 5.94 6.34
C LEU A 76 1.91 5.63 5.95
N SER A 77 2.40 6.22 4.86
CA SER A 77 3.75 6.02 4.37
C SER A 77 4.72 6.99 5.01
N LEU A 78 5.96 6.56 5.18
CA LEU A 78 7.07 7.48 5.40
C LEU A 78 7.40 8.18 4.07
N ALA A 79 6.55 9.13 3.66
CA ALA A 79 6.68 9.82 2.38
C ALA A 79 7.92 10.74 2.38
N VAL A 80 8.79 10.53 1.40
CA VAL A 80 9.94 11.39 1.10
C VAL A 80 9.73 11.95 -0.30
N LYS A 81 9.99 13.24 -0.50
CA LYS A 81 10.04 13.78 -1.87
C LYS A 81 11.20 13.11 -2.60
N ALA A 82 10.93 12.48 -3.74
CA ALA A 82 12.00 12.00 -4.60
C ALA A 82 12.84 13.20 -5.06
N ALA A 83 14.17 13.10 -4.96
CA ALA A 83 15.07 14.11 -5.53
C ALA A 83 14.98 14.00 -7.06
N ALA A 84 14.76 15.16 -7.70
CA ALA A 84 14.65 15.31 -9.15
C ALA A 84 15.98 15.07 -9.89
#